data_AF-M4QUW9-F1
#
_entry.id   AF-M4QUW9-F1
#
_cell.length_a   1.000
_cell.length_b   1.000
_cell.length_c   1.000
_cell.angle_alpha   90.00
_cell.angle_beta   90.00
_cell.angle_gamma   90.00
#
_symmetry.space_group_name_H-M   'P 1'
#
loop_
_entity.id
_entity.type
_entity.pdbx_description
1 polymer ?
#
loop_
_entity_poly.entity_id
_entity_poly.type
_entity_poly.pdbx_seq_one_letter_code
_entity_poly.pdbx_strand_id
1 'polypeptide(L)'
;MAFDAVHDISSLLSSERRDFLIRNNGDQVVKISSLIGKRVGLYFSAGWCPPCRLFTPKLSEFYKELLANNSKNNDFEIIFISSDRDALSFKAYFSKMPWLSIPFDDLETQKKLKILFQLRSIPYLVVIDGNGKVSSDDGVNLVKEFGVDAYPFTADRKKQLLAQKEEAKKNTQTITSVLASASRNYLVSNDGKQIPVSKLEGKLIGLYFSLPGHEHCEDFTPKLSEVYNKLKKKDENFEIVFVSLEEEDEDLFDEAFESMPWLALPFKDEKCQKLKLYFDVGEIPALVITGQDGRTLNPNAVDLIKQHGIDAYPFTPKKHDVLHGKVEASCGCDGSKNDDDKTMEETKDEKVEDSCGCDGSSKKDDDKTMEETKDGNVEVSCGCDGSSKRDDDKTMEETKDRKVEVSCGYDGSKNDGDEKMEETKDKTVEVSCGCDGSKNDDDEKMEETKDGKVEVSCCGCDESKNDDDQKMVETKEEIKEGCGCKG
;
A
#
# COMPACT_ATOMS: atom_id res chain seq x y z
N MET A 1 6.57 -7.67 27.20
CA MET A 1 5.31 -8.31 27.63
C MET A 1 5.20 -9.71 27.01
N ALA A 2 4.12 -10.46 27.22
CA ALA A 2 3.97 -11.83 26.73
C ALA A 2 3.99 -11.96 25.19
N PHE A 3 3.58 -10.91 24.48
CA PHE A 3 3.58 -10.86 23.01
C PHE A 3 4.96 -10.59 22.41
N ASP A 4 5.86 -9.96 23.18
CA ASP A 4 7.25 -9.66 22.79
C ASP A 4 8.22 -10.78 23.17
N ALA A 5 7.77 -11.75 23.97
CA ALA A 5 8.56 -12.87 24.44
C ALA A 5 8.65 -13.99 23.39
N VAL A 6 9.79 -14.69 23.41
CA VAL A 6 9.96 -15.98 22.71
C VAL A 6 9.51 -17.10 23.65
N HIS A 7 8.56 -17.92 23.19
CA HIS A 7 7.97 -19.03 23.95
C HIS A 7 8.49 -20.37 23.41
N ASP A 8 9.16 -21.17 24.25
CA ASP A 8 9.32 -22.59 23.95
C ASP A 8 7.94 -23.26 23.96
N ILE A 9 7.49 -23.70 22.78
CA ILE A 9 6.23 -24.44 22.57
C ILE A 9 6.12 -25.66 23.50
N SER A 10 7.25 -26.29 23.84
CA SER A 10 7.30 -27.45 24.75
C SER A 10 6.89 -27.03 26.17
N SER A 11 7.62 -26.10 26.78
CA SER A 11 7.36 -25.54 28.12
C SER A 11 6.07 -24.71 28.21
N LEU A 12 5.55 -24.25 27.08
CA LEU A 12 4.27 -23.55 26.98
C LEU A 12 3.09 -24.53 27.09
N LEU A 13 3.15 -25.67 26.39
CA LEU A 13 2.05 -26.63 26.26
C LEU A 13 2.14 -27.84 27.21
N SER A 14 3.28 -28.10 27.84
CA SER A 14 3.49 -29.22 28.77
C SER A 14 3.15 -28.87 30.22
N SER A 15 3.06 -29.91 31.05
CA SER A 15 3.08 -29.83 32.52
C SER A 15 3.99 -30.94 33.07
N GLU A 16 4.32 -30.89 34.37
CA GLU A 16 5.25 -31.85 35.04
C GLU A 16 4.94 -33.34 34.77
N ARG A 17 3.69 -33.65 34.40
CA ARG A 17 3.18 -35.02 34.21
C ARG A 17 2.61 -35.26 32.81
N ARG A 18 2.80 -34.34 31.85
CA ARG A 18 2.24 -34.44 30.49
C ARG A 18 3.15 -33.81 29.43
N ASP A 19 3.69 -34.65 28.55
CA ASP A 19 4.42 -34.29 27.33
C ASP A 19 3.55 -34.38 26.05
N PHE A 20 2.25 -34.62 26.19
CA PHE A 20 1.34 -34.93 25.09
C PHE A 20 0.08 -34.05 25.00
N LEU A 21 -0.55 -34.11 23.83
CA LEU A 21 -1.84 -33.52 23.46
C LEU A 21 -2.77 -34.63 22.94
N ILE A 22 -4.08 -34.39 22.86
CA ILE A 22 -5.07 -35.38 22.40
C ILE A 22 -5.70 -34.99 21.06
N ARG A 23 -6.04 -35.98 20.23
CA ARG A 23 -6.92 -35.83 19.06
C ARG A 23 -8.39 -36.05 19.42
N ASN A 24 -9.29 -35.51 18.59
CA ASN A 24 -10.75 -35.60 18.76
C ASN A 24 -11.32 -37.03 18.71
N ASN A 25 -10.56 -37.99 18.17
CA ASN A 25 -10.91 -39.41 18.10
C ASN A 25 -10.62 -40.20 19.39
N GLY A 26 -9.99 -39.59 20.40
CA GLY A 26 -9.78 -40.18 21.73
C GLY A 26 -8.59 -41.14 21.86
N ASP A 27 -8.31 -41.94 20.83
CA ASP A 27 -7.30 -43.01 20.90
C ASP A 27 -5.87 -42.57 20.55
N GLN A 28 -5.66 -41.33 20.10
CA GLN A 28 -4.37 -40.83 19.65
C GLN A 28 -3.85 -39.66 20.50
N VAL A 29 -2.81 -39.94 21.28
CA VAL A 29 -1.95 -38.94 21.92
C VAL A 29 -0.82 -38.51 20.98
N VAL A 30 -0.54 -37.21 20.95
CA VAL A 30 0.51 -36.59 20.11
C VAL A 30 1.53 -35.92 21.02
N LYS A 31 2.81 -36.29 20.91
CA LYS A 31 3.89 -35.66 21.69
C LYS A 31 4.07 -34.20 21.27
N ILE A 32 4.16 -33.30 22.26
CA ILE A 32 4.32 -31.86 22.05
C ILE A 32 5.62 -31.55 21.27
N SER A 33 6.66 -32.38 21.41
CA SER A 33 7.91 -32.25 20.65
C SER A 33 7.73 -32.34 19.13
N SER A 34 6.63 -32.91 18.62
CA SER A 34 6.31 -32.89 17.18
C SER A 34 5.80 -31.54 16.65
N LEU A 35 5.69 -30.54 17.53
CA LEU A 35 5.31 -29.16 17.20
C LEU A 35 6.51 -28.18 17.24
N ILE A 36 7.70 -28.65 17.62
CA ILE A 36 8.91 -27.81 17.60
C ILE A 36 9.22 -27.41 16.15
N GLY A 37 9.47 -26.12 15.91
CA GLY A 37 9.64 -25.57 14.56
C GLY A 37 8.34 -25.34 13.78
N LYS A 38 7.18 -25.78 14.29
CA LYS A 38 5.87 -25.51 13.67
C LYS A 38 5.25 -24.21 14.16
N ARG A 39 4.46 -23.58 13.31
CA ARG A 39 3.56 -22.49 13.68
C ARG A 39 2.33 -23.07 14.39
N VAL A 40 1.98 -22.53 15.55
CA VAL A 40 0.94 -23.07 16.44
C VAL A 40 -0.17 -22.06 16.67
N GLY A 41 -1.41 -22.43 16.34
CA GLY A 41 -2.61 -21.66 16.63
C GLY A 41 -3.23 -22.05 17.97
N LEU A 42 -3.09 -21.22 19.01
CA LEU A 42 -3.73 -21.41 20.31
C LEU A 42 -5.18 -20.91 20.27
N TYR A 43 -6.13 -21.83 20.07
CA TYR A 43 -7.55 -21.54 19.93
C TYR A 43 -8.30 -21.65 21.25
N PHE A 44 -8.62 -20.52 21.87
CA PHE A 44 -9.41 -20.43 23.10
C PHE A 44 -10.90 -20.34 22.75
N SER A 45 -11.68 -21.34 23.18
CA SER A 45 -13.08 -21.49 22.74
C SER A 45 -13.93 -22.29 23.73
N ALA A 46 -15.25 -22.33 23.54
CA ALA A 46 -16.16 -23.17 24.33
C ALA A 46 -17.48 -23.48 23.59
N GLY A 47 -17.99 -24.70 23.77
CA GLY A 47 -19.23 -25.19 23.15
C GLY A 47 -20.47 -24.43 23.59
N TRP A 48 -20.50 -23.93 24.83
CA TRP A 48 -21.61 -23.09 25.32
C TRP A 48 -21.65 -21.69 24.69
N CYS A 49 -20.55 -21.18 24.15
CA CYS A 49 -20.45 -19.81 23.64
C CYS A 49 -20.99 -19.67 22.18
N PRO A 50 -21.99 -18.83 21.89
CA PRO A 50 -22.56 -18.74 20.53
C PRO A 50 -21.57 -18.22 19.46
N PRO A 51 -20.81 -17.13 19.67
CA PRO A 51 -19.75 -16.71 18.75
C PRO A 51 -18.68 -17.79 18.49
N CYS A 52 -18.37 -18.62 19.49
CA CYS A 52 -17.44 -19.75 19.33
C CYS A 52 -18.01 -20.79 18.34
N ARG A 53 -19.27 -21.21 18.53
CA ARG A 53 -19.96 -22.15 17.63
C ARG A 53 -20.08 -21.64 16.19
N LEU A 54 -20.18 -20.33 15.99
CA LEU A 54 -20.22 -19.71 14.65
C LEU A 54 -18.84 -19.64 13.98
N PHE A 55 -17.76 -19.54 14.75
CA PHE A 55 -16.40 -19.42 14.21
C PHE A 55 -15.69 -20.77 13.98
N THR A 56 -15.92 -21.80 14.82
CA THR A 56 -15.26 -23.11 14.67
C THR A 56 -15.43 -23.74 13.27
N PRO A 57 -16.60 -23.68 12.60
CA PRO A 57 -16.74 -24.19 11.23
C PRO A 57 -15.79 -23.50 10.25
N LYS A 58 -15.69 -22.16 10.30
CA LYS A 58 -14.78 -21.38 9.44
C LYS A 58 -13.31 -21.69 9.71
N LEU A 59 -12.93 -21.88 10.98
CA LEU A 59 -11.57 -22.28 11.34
C LEU A 59 -11.27 -23.73 10.89
N SER A 60 -12.27 -24.62 10.92
CA SER A 60 -12.19 -26.01 10.44
C SER A 60 -12.10 -26.11 8.91
N GLU A 61 -12.69 -25.16 8.20
CA GLU A 61 -12.57 -24.96 6.74
C GLU A 61 -11.17 -24.45 6.39
N PHE A 62 -10.76 -23.31 6.94
CA PHE A 62 -9.41 -22.74 6.86
C PHE A 62 -8.31 -23.79 7.07
N TYR A 63 -8.42 -24.58 8.14
CA TYR A 63 -7.40 -25.56 8.52
C TYR A 63 -7.28 -26.69 7.50
N LYS A 64 -8.39 -27.16 6.91
CA LYS A 64 -8.36 -28.20 5.86
C LYS A 64 -7.80 -27.66 4.55
N GLU A 65 -8.18 -26.44 4.18
CA GLU A 65 -7.69 -25.76 2.99
C GLU A 65 -6.18 -25.53 3.08
N LEU A 66 -5.69 -25.02 4.22
CA LEU A 66 -4.27 -24.83 4.48
C LEU A 66 -3.50 -26.17 4.42
N LEU A 67 -4.02 -27.24 5.01
CA LEU A 67 -3.39 -28.57 4.94
C LEU A 67 -3.36 -29.14 3.52
N ALA A 68 -4.40 -28.91 2.70
CA ALA A 68 -4.41 -29.32 1.30
C ALA A 68 -3.34 -28.56 0.51
N ASN A 69 -3.29 -27.23 0.64
CA ASN A 69 -2.36 -26.36 -0.08
C ASN A 69 -0.89 -26.60 0.36
N ASN A 70 -0.63 -26.74 1.66
CA ASN A 70 0.71 -26.96 2.23
C ASN A 70 1.05 -28.45 2.44
N SER A 71 0.49 -29.36 1.64
CA SER A 71 0.62 -30.82 1.75
C SER A 71 2.05 -31.37 1.89
N LYS A 72 3.08 -30.60 1.50
CA LYS A 72 4.51 -30.99 1.60
C LYS A 72 5.20 -30.61 2.91
N ASN A 73 4.71 -29.60 3.64
CA ASN A 73 5.41 -29.03 4.79
C ASN A 73 4.69 -29.24 6.13
N ASN A 74 3.34 -29.29 6.12
CA ASN A 74 2.52 -29.58 7.31
C ASN A 74 2.96 -28.77 8.55
N ASP A 75 3.20 -27.48 8.33
CA ASP A 75 3.95 -26.55 9.18
C ASP A 75 3.08 -25.78 10.19
N PHE A 76 1.77 -26.02 10.17
CA PHE A 76 0.77 -25.41 11.04
C PHE A 76 -0.07 -26.46 11.78
N GLU A 77 -0.34 -26.25 13.07
CA GLU A 77 -1.25 -27.08 13.89
C GLU A 77 -2.05 -26.19 14.85
N ILE A 78 -3.29 -26.58 15.16
CA ILE A 78 -4.16 -25.84 16.09
C ILE A 78 -4.29 -26.60 17.41
N ILE A 79 -4.11 -25.89 18.52
CA ILE A 79 -4.34 -26.41 19.87
C ILE A 79 -5.60 -25.77 20.42
N PHE A 80 -6.62 -26.58 20.67
CA PHE A 80 -7.82 -26.15 21.39
C PHE A 80 -7.54 -26.06 22.90
N ILE A 81 -7.77 -24.86 23.45
CA ILE A 81 -7.79 -24.57 24.89
C ILE A 81 -9.25 -24.36 25.30
N SER A 82 -9.79 -25.31 26.06
CA SER A 82 -11.21 -25.29 26.42
C SER A 82 -11.54 -24.22 27.44
N SER A 83 -12.73 -23.62 27.32
CA SER A 83 -13.42 -22.91 28.39
C SER A 83 -14.83 -23.47 28.64
N ASP A 84 -15.08 -24.72 28.22
CA ASP A 84 -16.25 -25.49 28.67
C ASP A 84 -16.13 -25.83 30.16
N ARG A 85 -17.27 -26.09 30.80
CA ARG A 85 -17.39 -26.20 32.27
C ARG A 85 -17.29 -27.64 32.78
N ASP A 86 -17.34 -28.62 31.88
CA ASP A 86 -17.38 -30.04 32.17
C ASP A 86 -16.84 -30.87 30.99
N ALA A 87 -16.42 -32.10 31.27
CA ALA A 87 -15.79 -32.98 30.29
C ALA A 87 -16.76 -33.48 29.19
N LEU A 88 -18.07 -33.50 29.42
CA LEU A 88 -19.06 -33.91 28.42
C LEU A 88 -19.27 -32.79 27.38
N SER A 89 -19.44 -31.55 27.84
CA SER A 89 -19.48 -30.37 26.97
C SER A 89 -18.21 -30.23 26.15
N PHE A 90 -17.04 -30.39 26.79
CA PHE A 90 -15.74 -30.42 26.10
C PHE A 90 -15.71 -31.48 25.00
N LYS A 91 -16.01 -32.76 25.31
CA LYS A 91 -15.96 -33.86 24.34
C LYS A 91 -16.97 -33.67 23.20
N ALA A 92 -18.18 -33.23 23.51
CA ALA A 92 -19.24 -32.96 22.54
C ALA A 92 -18.91 -31.79 21.58
N TYR A 93 -18.06 -30.86 22.00
CA TYR A 93 -17.60 -29.75 21.17
C TYR A 93 -16.31 -30.11 20.40
N PHE A 94 -15.30 -30.64 21.08
CA PHE A 94 -14.00 -31.01 20.52
C PHE A 94 -14.11 -32.11 19.44
N SER A 95 -15.07 -33.04 19.55
CA SER A 95 -15.36 -34.03 18.50
C SER A 95 -15.52 -33.45 17.08
N LYS A 96 -15.92 -32.17 16.97
CA LYS A 96 -16.17 -31.46 15.70
C LYS A 96 -14.93 -30.75 15.13
N MET A 97 -13.80 -30.83 15.82
CA MET A 97 -12.55 -30.13 15.50
C MET A 97 -11.51 -31.10 14.89
N PRO A 98 -10.86 -30.76 13.75
CA PRO A 98 -9.90 -31.64 13.07
C PRO A 98 -8.47 -31.63 13.66
N TRP A 99 -8.25 -30.86 14.74
CA TRP A 99 -6.94 -30.52 15.31
C TRP A 99 -6.76 -31.06 16.73
N LEU A 100 -5.69 -30.63 17.43
CA LEU A 100 -5.33 -31.14 18.77
C LEU A 100 -5.99 -30.35 19.91
N SER A 101 -5.96 -30.91 21.12
CA SER A 101 -6.35 -30.20 22.34
C SER A 101 -5.45 -30.56 23.52
N ILE A 102 -5.34 -29.64 24.47
CA ILE A 102 -4.87 -29.94 25.83
C ILE A 102 -5.96 -30.80 26.51
N PRO A 103 -5.61 -31.90 27.20
CA PRO A 103 -6.59 -32.70 27.93
C PRO A 103 -7.39 -31.84 28.92
N PHE A 104 -8.71 -32.04 28.97
CA PHE A 104 -9.63 -31.22 29.78
C PHE A 104 -9.22 -31.11 31.26
N ASP A 105 -8.70 -32.20 31.82
CA ASP A 105 -8.31 -32.29 33.23
C ASP A 105 -6.99 -31.56 33.57
N ASP A 106 -6.19 -31.16 32.56
CA ASP A 106 -5.03 -30.27 32.77
C ASP A 106 -5.50 -28.81 32.85
N LEU A 107 -6.21 -28.52 33.94
CA LEU A 107 -6.79 -27.21 34.21
C LEU A 107 -5.72 -26.15 34.46
N GLU A 108 -4.56 -26.51 35.02
CA GLU A 108 -3.48 -25.57 35.33
C GLU A 108 -2.75 -25.11 34.06
N THR A 109 -2.48 -25.97 33.07
CA THR A 109 -1.92 -25.50 31.78
C THR A 109 -2.93 -24.60 31.06
N GLN A 110 -4.21 -25.00 31.02
CA GLN A 110 -5.26 -24.17 30.40
C GLN A 110 -5.39 -22.80 31.10
N LYS A 111 -5.29 -22.74 32.43
CA LYS A 111 -5.33 -21.51 33.23
C LYS A 111 -4.07 -20.64 33.02
N LYS A 112 -2.87 -21.24 33.04
CA LYS A 112 -1.59 -20.59 32.70
C LYS A 112 -1.66 -19.88 31.35
N LEU A 113 -2.15 -20.56 30.30
CA LEU A 113 -2.27 -19.99 28.96
C LEU A 113 -3.27 -18.83 28.89
N LYS A 114 -4.43 -18.94 29.55
CA LYS A 114 -5.44 -17.88 29.60
C LYS A 114 -4.93 -16.61 30.29
N ILE A 115 -4.11 -16.76 31.33
CA ILE A 115 -3.48 -15.64 32.03
C ILE A 115 -2.36 -15.03 31.17
N LEU A 116 -1.47 -15.87 30.62
CA LEU A 116 -0.31 -15.43 29.83
C LEU A 116 -0.71 -14.60 28.60
N PHE A 117 -1.72 -15.06 27.86
CA PHE A 117 -2.27 -14.35 26.68
C PHE A 117 -3.45 -13.42 27.03
N GLN A 118 -3.61 -13.07 28.31
CA GLN A 118 -4.59 -12.07 28.81
C GLN A 118 -6.02 -12.26 28.28
N LEU A 119 -6.54 -13.49 28.25
CA LEU A 119 -7.79 -13.85 27.56
C LEU A 119 -8.99 -13.03 28.09
N ARG A 120 -9.44 -12.03 27.31
CA ARG A 120 -10.58 -11.14 27.67
C ARG A 120 -11.93 -11.67 27.21
N SER A 121 -11.97 -12.43 26.12
CA SER A 121 -13.19 -12.96 25.51
C SER A 121 -12.91 -14.22 24.68
N ILE A 122 -13.95 -14.92 24.22
CA ILE A 122 -13.86 -16.07 23.31
C ILE A 122 -14.90 -15.94 22.18
N PRO A 123 -14.61 -16.40 20.94
CA PRO A 123 -13.40 -17.10 20.51
C PRO A 123 -12.18 -16.17 20.41
N TYR A 124 -11.01 -16.70 20.72
CA TYR A 124 -9.71 -16.03 20.59
C TYR A 124 -8.69 -16.99 19.99
N LEU A 125 -7.76 -16.49 19.18
CA LEU A 125 -6.80 -17.30 18.41
C LEU A 125 -5.48 -16.54 18.33
N VAL A 126 -4.51 -16.96 19.14
CA VAL A 126 -3.13 -16.47 19.10
C VAL A 126 -2.33 -17.41 18.21
N VAL A 127 -1.54 -16.86 17.28
CA VAL A 127 -0.65 -17.62 16.40
C VAL A 127 0.79 -17.35 16.81
N ILE A 128 1.50 -18.41 17.17
CA ILE A 128 2.92 -18.42 17.51
C ILE A 128 3.68 -19.03 16.35
N ASP A 129 4.80 -18.44 15.92
CA ASP A 129 5.63 -18.97 14.85
C ASP A 129 6.54 -20.13 15.30
N GLY A 130 7.22 -20.77 14.33
CA GLY A 130 8.14 -21.88 14.60
C GLY A 130 9.37 -21.53 15.44
N ASN A 131 9.65 -20.24 15.63
CA ASN A 131 10.70 -19.73 16.52
C ASN A 131 10.18 -19.41 17.92
N GLY A 132 8.87 -19.58 18.17
CA GLY A 132 8.23 -19.30 19.45
C GLY A 132 7.73 -17.87 19.64
N LYS A 133 7.82 -16.99 18.64
CA LYS A 133 7.32 -15.60 18.76
C LYS A 133 5.84 -15.52 18.39
N VAL A 134 5.06 -14.70 19.09
CA VAL A 134 3.68 -14.40 18.65
C VAL A 134 3.73 -13.61 17.34
N SER A 135 3.16 -14.16 16.28
CA SER A 135 3.07 -13.49 14.97
C SER A 135 1.75 -12.75 14.78
N SER A 136 0.67 -13.21 15.44
CA SER A 136 -0.60 -12.50 15.53
C SER A 136 -1.40 -12.91 16.77
N ASP A 137 -2.04 -11.94 17.41
CA ASP A 137 -3.04 -12.10 18.48
C ASP A 137 -4.49 -11.96 17.95
N ASP A 138 -4.65 -11.63 16.67
CA ASP A 138 -5.90 -11.26 15.99
C ASP A 138 -6.38 -12.35 14.99
N GLY A 139 -5.91 -13.59 15.16
CA GLY A 139 -6.13 -14.69 14.23
C GLY A 139 -7.61 -14.99 13.94
N VAL A 140 -8.51 -14.68 14.88
CA VAL A 140 -9.96 -14.85 14.71
C VAL A 140 -10.52 -13.94 13.63
N ASN A 141 -10.07 -12.67 13.56
CA ASN A 141 -10.58 -11.74 12.55
C ASN A 141 -9.85 -11.94 11.22
N LEU A 142 -8.56 -12.25 11.24
CA LEU A 142 -7.81 -12.61 10.04
C LEU A 142 -8.43 -13.82 9.30
N VAL A 143 -8.79 -14.91 10.00
CA VAL A 143 -9.48 -16.06 9.37
C VAL A 143 -10.89 -15.69 8.89
N LYS A 144 -11.63 -14.81 9.60
CA LYS A 144 -12.97 -14.36 9.16
C LYS A 144 -12.93 -13.51 7.89
N GLU A 145 -11.90 -12.68 7.73
CA GLU A 145 -11.82 -11.66 6.69
C GLU A 145 -11.03 -12.10 5.46
N PHE A 146 -10.05 -12.99 5.62
CA PHE A 146 -9.12 -13.38 4.56
C PHE A 146 -9.01 -14.90 4.34
N GLY A 147 -9.68 -15.74 5.13
CA GLY A 147 -9.63 -17.20 4.93
C GLY A 147 -8.20 -17.75 4.95
N VAL A 148 -7.87 -18.65 4.02
CA VAL A 148 -6.51 -19.25 3.92
C VAL A 148 -5.41 -18.22 3.67
N ASP A 149 -5.71 -17.13 2.96
CA ASP A 149 -4.75 -16.07 2.65
C ASP A 149 -4.15 -15.40 3.89
N ALA A 150 -4.82 -15.50 5.05
CA ALA A 150 -4.29 -15.03 6.33
C ALA A 150 -2.95 -15.69 6.73
N TYR A 151 -2.64 -16.88 6.21
CA TYR A 151 -1.35 -17.56 6.42
C TYR A 151 -0.18 -16.74 5.82
N PRO A 152 0.99 -16.62 6.48
CA PRO A 152 1.43 -17.25 7.73
C PRO A 152 1.11 -16.45 9.02
N PHE A 153 0.11 -15.57 9.01
CA PHE A 153 -0.27 -14.70 10.13
C PHE A 153 0.87 -13.81 10.64
N THR A 154 1.69 -13.26 9.75
CA THR A 154 2.71 -12.24 10.07
C THR A 154 2.14 -10.83 9.93
N ALA A 155 2.78 -9.85 10.58
CA ALA A 155 2.40 -8.44 10.48
C ALA A 155 2.46 -7.93 9.03
N ASP A 156 3.50 -8.31 8.28
CA ASP A 156 3.67 -7.90 6.87
C ASP A 156 2.59 -8.50 5.96
N ARG A 157 2.20 -9.77 6.19
CA ARG A 157 1.08 -10.39 5.46
C ARG A 157 -0.25 -9.72 5.81
N LYS A 158 -0.49 -9.38 7.08
CA LYS A 158 -1.67 -8.58 7.48
C LYS A 158 -1.68 -7.22 6.77
N LYS A 159 -0.54 -6.53 6.70
CA LYS A 159 -0.38 -5.24 5.99
C LYS A 159 -0.67 -5.38 4.48
N GLN A 160 -0.11 -6.41 3.83
CA GLN A 160 -0.35 -6.71 2.42
C GLN A 160 -1.85 -6.96 2.13
N LEU A 161 -2.51 -7.79 2.93
CA LEU A 161 -3.92 -8.13 2.76
C LEU A 161 -4.85 -6.94 2.98
N LEU A 162 -4.53 -6.05 3.93
CA LEU A 162 -5.27 -4.80 4.14
C LEU A 162 -5.11 -3.85 2.94
N ALA A 163 -3.88 -3.65 2.45
CA ALA A 163 -3.64 -2.83 1.27
C ALA A 163 -4.36 -3.37 0.02
N GLN A 164 -4.28 -4.69 -0.24
CA GLN A 164 -5.00 -5.34 -1.34
C GLN A 164 -6.52 -5.19 -1.21
N LYS A 165 -7.06 -5.25 0.01
CA LYS A 165 -8.49 -5.05 0.30
C LYS A 165 -8.94 -3.59 0.12
N GLU A 166 -8.05 -2.63 0.31
CA GLU A 166 -8.32 -1.20 0.07
C GLU A 166 -8.17 -0.83 -1.41
N GLU A 167 -7.18 -1.37 -2.09
CA GLU A 167 -7.02 -1.28 -3.54
C GLU A 167 -8.21 -1.93 -4.25
N ALA A 168 -8.64 -3.13 -3.83
CA ALA A 168 -9.84 -3.77 -4.36
C ALA A 168 -11.10 -2.90 -4.18
N LYS A 169 -11.31 -2.28 -3.01
CA LYS A 169 -12.40 -1.31 -2.80
C LYS A 169 -12.33 -0.16 -3.82
N LYS A 170 -11.16 0.47 -3.99
CA LYS A 170 -10.92 1.57 -4.95
C LYS A 170 -11.14 1.12 -6.41
N ASN A 171 -10.76 -0.11 -6.75
CA ASN A 171 -10.98 -0.70 -8.07
C ASN A 171 -12.44 -1.09 -8.34
N THR A 172 -13.25 -1.30 -7.30
CA THR A 172 -14.72 -1.50 -7.36
C THR A 172 -15.52 -0.22 -7.05
N GLN A 173 -14.86 0.93 -6.92
CA GLN A 173 -15.48 2.20 -6.57
C GLN A 173 -16.46 2.64 -7.68
N THR A 174 -17.69 2.95 -7.29
CA THR A 174 -18.74 3.47 -8.16
C THR A 174 -19.27 4.80 -7.64
N ILE A 175 -19.83 5.62 -8.54
CA ILE A 175 -20.44 6.93 -8.23
C ILE A 175 -21.43 6.81 -7.06
N THR A 176 -22.29 5.79 -7.09
CA THR A 176 -23.26 5.49 -6.03
C THR A 176 -22.59 5.08 -4.71
N SER A 177 -21.52 4.27 -4.73
CA SER A 177 -20.79 3.89 -3.50
C SER A 177 -20.12 5.10 -2.81
N VAL A 178 -19.68 6.09 -3.60
CA VAL A 178 -19.09 7.34 -3.11
C VAL A 178 -20.17 8.28 -2.59
N LEU A 179 -21.18 8.61 -3.41
CA LEU A 179 -22.10 9.71 -3.15
C LEU A 179 -23.37 9.34 -2.38
N ALA A 180 -23.84 8.08 -2.45
CA ALA A 180 -25.05 7.62 -1.74
C ALA A 180 -24.70 6.87 -0.44
N SER A 181 -25.59 6.93 0.54
CA SER A 181 -25.53 6.15 1.80
C SER A 181 -26.67 5.14 1.84
N ALA A 182 -26.77 4.36 2.93
CA ALA A 182 -27.92 3.48 3.16
C ALA A 182 -29.24 4.25 3.42
N SER A 183 -29.19 5.55 3.69
CA SER A 183 -30.33 6.42 4.01
C SER A 183 -30.59 7.52 2.97
N ARG A 184 -29.63 7.86 2.10
CA ARG A 184 -29.73 8.94 1.12
C ARG A 184 -29.19 8.55 -0.25
N ASN A 185 -29.96 8.86 -1.30
CA ASN A 185 -29.61 8.64 -2.71
C ASN A 185 -29.70 9.92 -3.58
N TYR A 186 -29.68 11.11 -2.96
CA TYR A 186 -29.74 12.41 -3.62
C TYR A 186 -28.60 13.35 -3.18
N LEU A 187 -28.29 14.33 -4.01
CA LEU A 187 -27.51 15.55 -3.72
C LEU A 187 -28.45 16.75 -3.67
N VAL A 188 -27.98 17.90 -3.21
CA VAL A 188 -28.71 19.18 -3.29
C VAL A 188 -28.06 20.12 -4.32
N SER A 189 -28.83 20.96 -5.00
CA SER A 189 -28.37 22.16 -5.70
C SER A 189 -28.53 23.40 -4.81
N ASN A 190 -27.86 24.49 -5.15
CA ASN A 190 -27.93 25.77 -4.42
C ASN A 190 -29.32 26.41 -4.37
N ASP A 191 -30.26 25.96 -5.21
CA ASP A 191 -31.70 26.31 -5.14
C ASP A 191 -32.54 25.33 -4.30
N GLY A 192 -31.90 24.53 -3.45
CA GLY A 192 -32.52 23.59 -2.51
C GLY A 192 -33.11 22.32 -3.13
N LYS A 193 -33.03 22.13 -4.45
CA LYS A 193 -33.65 20.96 -5.11
C LYS A 193 -32.83 19.69 -4.89
N GLN A 194 -33.54 18.59 -4.62
CA GLN A 194 -32.93 17.27 -4.50
C GLN A 194 -32.69 16.63 -5.88
N ILE A 195 -31.45 16.27 -6.16
CA ILE A 195 -30.97 15.70 -7.43
C ILE A 195 -30.55 14.24 -7.18
N PRO A 196 -31.26 13.22 -7.71
CA PRO A 196 -30.87 11.82 -7.54
C PRO A 196 -29.44 11.54 -8.03
N VAL A 197 -28.66 10.77 -7.26
CA VAL A 197 -27.25 10.44 -7.56
C VAL A 197 -27.10 9.76 -8.93
N SER A 198 -28.11 9.02 -9.41
CA SER A 198 -28.11 8.43 -10.75
C SER A 198 -28.09 9.45 -11.90
N LYS A 199 -28.40 10.73 -11.66
CA LYS A 199 -28.19 11.82 -12.65
C LYS A 199 -26.72 12.24 -12.83
N LEU A 200 -25.80 11.59 -12.11
CA LEU A 200 -24.36 11.76 -12.26
C LEU A 200 -23.68 10.52 -12.89
N GLU A 201 -24.41 9.41 -13.05
CA GLU A 201 -23.91 8.23 -13.79
C GLU A 201 -23.50 8.64 -15.22
N GLY A 202 -22.32 8.20 -15.67
CA GLY A 202 -21.77 8.59 -16.97
C GLY A 202 -21.06 9.95 -17.01
N LYS A 203 -20.97 10.70 -15.90
CA LYS A 203 -20.23 11.98 -15.83
C LYS A 203 -18.86 11.83 -15.16
N LEU A 204 -17.92 12.68 -15.55
CA LEU A 204 -16.74 13.00 -14.75
C LEU A 204 -17.19 13.83 -13.54
N ILE A 205 -16.74 13.49 -12.33
CA ILE A 205 -17.18 14.18 -11.10
C ILE A 205 -15.96 14.73 -10.36
N GLY A 206 -15.99 16.01 -9.98
CA GLY A 206 -15.07 16.60 -9.02
C GLY A 206 -15.70 16.67 -7.63
N LEU A 207 -15.14 15.96 -6.66
CA LEU A 207 -15.52 16.06 -5.25
C LEU A 207 -14.71 17.21 -4.64
N TYR A 208 -15.37 18.32 -4.37
CA TYR A 208 -14.73 19.55 -3.90
C TYR A 208 -14.77 19.64 -2.38
N PHE A 209 -13.64 19.36 -1.73
CA PHE A 209 -13.47 19.48 -0.29
C PHE A 209 -13.02 20.89 0.06
N SER A 210 -13.86 21.60 0.81
CA SER A 210 -13.65 23.00 1.17
C SER A 210 -14.26 23.31 2.53
N LEU A 211 -13.69 24.31 3.21
CA LEU A 211 -14.18 24.90 4.45
C LEU A 211 -14.44 26.40 4.18
N PRO A 212 -15.64 26.94 4.51
CA PRO A 212 -15.90 28.39 4.47
C PRO A 212 -14.90 29.18 5.33
N GLY A 213 -14.60 30.42 4.98
CA GLY A 213 -13.67 31.27 5.73
C GLY A 213 -12.18 30.87 5.66
N HIS A 214 -11.83 29.80 4.93
CA HIS A 214 -10.43 29.36 4.78
C HIS A 214 -9.79 30.00 3.54
N GLU A 215 -8.76 30.83 3.73
CA GLU A 215 -8.10 31.66 2.70
C GLU A 215 -7.87 30.92 1.37
N HIS A 216 -7.21 29.76 1.38
CA HIS A 216 -6.90 29.02 0.15
C HIS A 216 -8.15 28.46 -0.58
N CYS A 217 -9.27 28.29 0.14
CA CYS A 217 -10.55 27.86 -0.43
C CYS A 217 -11.26 29.04 -1.11
N GLU A 218 -11.24 30.22 -0.48
CA GLU A 218 -11.78 31.47 -1.06
C GLU A 218 -11.00 31.87 -2.32
N ASP A 219 -9.68 31.68 -2.29
CA ASP A 219 -8.76 31.97 -3.39
C ASP A 219 -8.91 30.99 -4.59
N PHE A 220 -9.47 29.79 -4.36
CA PHE A 220 -9.64 28.75 -5.37
C PHE A 220 -11.07 28.61 -5.90
N THR A 221 -12.10 28.81 -5.07
CA THR A 221 -13.52 28.64 -5.47
C THR A 221 -13.90 29.45 -6.72
N PRO A 222 -13.49 30.73 -6.89
CA PRO A 222 -13.76 31.50 -8.10
C PRO A 222 -13.10 30.91 -9.35
N LYS A 223 -11.85 30.41 -9.24
CA LYS A 223 -11.10 29.78 -10.34
C LYS A 223 -11.75 28.47 -10.77
N LEU A 224 -12.20 27.66 -9.80
CA LEU A 224 -12.96 26.43 -10.05
C LEU A 224 -14.32 26.73 -10.70
N SER A 225 -15.04 27.75 -10.22
CA SER A 225 -16.30 28.22 -10.79
C SER A 225 -16.14 28.71 -12.23
N GLU A 226 -15.07 29.46 -12.54
CA GLU A 226 -14.77 29.89 -13.91
C GLU A 226 -14.56 28.70 -14.85
N VAL A 227 -13.74 27.72 -14.45
CA VAL A 227 -13.44 26.52 -15.26
C VAL A 227 -14.69 25.66 -15.45
N TYR A 228 -15.45 25.39 -14.38
CA TYR A 228 -16.72 24.65 -14.45
C TYR A 228 -17.72 25.32 -15.38
N ASN A 229 -17.91 26.64 -15.27
CA ASN A 229 -18.82 27.40 -16.14
C ASN A 229 -18.36 27.42 -17.61
N LYS A 230 -17.04 27.41 -17.87
CA LYS A 230 -16.50 27.25 -19.23
C LYS A 230 -16.72 25.83 -19.78
N LEU A 231 -16.65 24.79 -18.95
CA LEU A 231 -16.92 23.39 -19.35
C LEU A 231 -18.41 23.15 -19.64
N LYS A 232 -19.33 23.62 -18.78
CA LYS A 232 -20.79 23.56 -19.05
C LYS A 232 -21.17 24.25 -20.36
N LYS A 233 -20.50 25.36 -20.73
CA LYS A 233 -20.68 26.06 -22.02
C LYS A 233 -20.16 25.28 -23.24
N LYS A 234 -19.34 24.24 -23.04
CA LYS A 234 -18.87 23.31 -24.08
C LYS A 234 -19.71 22.02 -24.15
N ASP A 235 -20.77 21.90 -23.35
CA ASP A 235 -21.55 20.66 -23.14
C ASP A 235 -20.71 19.46 -22.64
N GLU A 236 -19.63 19.75 -21.90
CA GLU A 236 -18.76 18.73 -21.33
C GLU A 236 -19.42 18.03 -20.14
N ASN A 237 -19.30 16.68 -20.10
CA ASN A 237 -19.92 15.83 -19.08
C ASN A 237 -19.16 15.85 -17.74
N PHE A 238 -18.97 17.05 -17.19
CA PHE A 238 -18.36 17.32 -15.89
C PHE A 238 -19.41 17.80 -14.88
N GLU A 239 -19.34 17.29 -13.65
CA GLU A 239 -20.14 17.73 -12.51
C GLU A 239 -19.24 17.98 -11.30
N ILE A 240 -19.62 18.91 -10.42
CA ILE A 240 -18.95 19.09 -9.13
C ILE A 240 -19.94 18.76 -8.00
N VAL A 241 -19.42 18.11 -6.97
CA VAL A 241 -20.11 17.87 -5.70
C VAL A 241 -19.28 18.49 -4.59
N PHE A 242 -19.76 19.59 -4.03
CA PHE A 242 -19.22 20.19 -2.82
C PHE A 242 -19.39 19.23 -1.64
N VAL A 243 -18.29 18.99 -0.95
CA VAL A 243 -18.18 18.24 0.29
C VAL A 243 -17.71 19.23 1.34
N SER A 244 -18.67 19.83 2.05
CA SER A 244 -18.34 20.75 3.14
C SER A 244 -17.58 20.02 4.24
N LEU A 245 -16.55 20.70 4.76
CA LEU A 245 -15.88 20.31 6.00
C LEU A 245 -16.37 21.12 7.21
N GLU A 246 -17.33 22.03 7.01
CA GLU A 246 -18.08 22.65 8.10
C GLU A 246 -19.14 21.66 8.62
N GLU A 247 -19.24 21.53 9.94
CA GLU A 247 -20.08 20.54 10.63
C GLU A 247 -20.95 21.12 11.75
N GLU A 248 -20.69 22.34 12.20
CA GLU A 248 -21.39 23.00 13.29
C GLU A 248 -22.35 24.06 12.75
N ASP A 249 -21.85 24.97 11.91
CA ASP A 249 -22.53 26.17 11.41
C ASP A 249 -23.27 25.94 10.07
N GLU A 250 -24.59 26.13 10.07
CA GLU A 250 -25.47 25.94 8.91
C GLU A 250 -25.53 27.19 8.02
N ASP A 251 -25.42 28.38 8.64
CA ASP A 251 -25.49 29.66 7.94
C ASP A 251 -24.22 29.86 7.10
N LEU A 252 -23.04 29.51 7.63
CA LEU A 252 -21.77 29.50 6.88
C LEU A 252 -21.74 28.49 5.71
N PHE A 253 -22.48 27.38 5.83
CA PHE A 253 -22.63 26.43 4.72
C PHE A 253 -23.50 27.02 3.60
N ASP A 254 -24.66 27.58 3.95
CA ASP A 254 -25.60 28.14 2.96
C ASP A 254 -25.04 29.41 2.30
N GLU A 255 -24.42 30.34 3.05
CA GLU A 255 -23.76 31.53 2.50
C GLU A 255 -22.67 31.18 1.48
N ALA A 256 -21.84 30.17 1.79
CA ALA A 256 -20.82 29.70 0.86
C ALA A 256 -21.44 29.01 -0.37
N PHE A 257 -22.46 28.18 -0.17
CA PHE A 257 -23.06 27.35 -1.21
C PHE A 257 -23.99 28.10 -2.16
N GLU A 258 -24.66 29.18 -1.74
CA GLU A 258 -25.52 30.00 -2.61
C GLU A 258 -24.80 30.42 -3.90
N SER A 259 -23.53 30.84 -3.76
CA SER A 259 -22.68 31.29 -4.86
C SER A 259 -22.18 30.17 -5.81
N MET A 260 -22.30 28.91 -5.41
CA MET A 260 -21.69 27.78 -6.11
C MET A 260 -22.60 27.23 -7.22
N PRO A 261 -22.12 27.12 -8.47
CA PRO A 261 -22.96 26.74 -9.63
C PRO A 261 -23.17 25.23 -9.77
N TRP A 262 -22.95 24.44 -8.72
CA TRP A 262 -22.84 22.98 -8.72
C TRP A 262 -23.65 22.33 -7.58
N LEU A 263 -23.49 21.02 -7.40
CA LEU A 263 -24.23 20.26 -6.39
C LEU A 263 -23.44 20.16 -5.09
N ALA A 264 -24.08 19.79 -3.98
CA ALA A 264 -23.45 19.45 -2.72
C ALA A 264 -24.00 18.15 -2.13
N LEU A 265 -23.21 17.52 -1.25
CA LEU A 265 -23.79 16.69 -0.20
C LEU A 265 -24.60 17.59 0.74
N PRO A 266 -25.74 17.12 1.30
CA PRO A 266 -26.46 17.91 2.32
C PRO A 266 -25.56 18.22 3.50
N PHE A 267 -25.83 19.35 4.16
CA PHE A 267 -25.17 19.71 5.40
C PHE A 267 -25.34 18.62 6.47
N LYS A 268 -24.28 18.40 7.27
CA LYS A 268 -24.18 17.33 8.28
C LYS A 268 -24.40 15.89 7.72
N ASP A 269 -24.24 15.65 6.41
CA ASP A 269 -24.33 14.30 5.85
C ASP A 269 -23.14 13.41 6.26
N GLU A 270 -23.44 12.18 6.69
CA GLU A 270 -22.44 11.24 7.18
C GLU A 270 -21.39 10.79 6.13
N LYS A 271 -21.54 11.15 4.85
CA LYS A 271 -20.48 10.95 3.86
C LYS A 271 -19.36 11.98 3.93
N CYS A 272 -19.55 13.21 4.42
CA CYS A 272 -18.51 14.25 4.34
C CYS A 272 -17.19 13.80 5.00
N GLN A 273 -17.21 13.42 6.28
CA GLN A 273 -16.03 12.87 6.97
C GLN A 273 -15.58 11.51 6.42
N LYS A 274 -16.52 10.63 6.04
CA LYS A 274 -16.16 9.31 5.49
C LYS A 274 -15.41 9.44 4.17
N LEU A 275 -15.73 10.43 3.33
CA LEU A 275 -15.03 10.71 2.08
C LEU A 275 -13.70 11.44 2.32
N LYS A 276 -13.63 12.38 3.27
CA LYS A 276 -12.36 13.00 3.70
C LYS A 276 -11.33 11.95 4.10
N LEU A 277 -11.74 10.97 4.91
CA LEU A 277 -10.91 9.84 5.33
C LEU A 277 -10.63 8.83 4.21
N TYR A 278 -11.61 8.55 3.34
CA TYR A 278 -11.46 7.54 2.27
C TYR A 278 -10.50 7.98 1.14
N PHE A 279 -10.44 9.29 0.86
CA PHE A 279 -9.53 9.87 -0.12
C PHE A 279 -8.24 10.46 0.48
N ASP A 280 -8.05 10.34 1.80
CA ASP A 280 -6.87 10.84 2.53
C ASP A 280 -6.62 12.34 2.33
N VAL A 281 -7.68 13.15 2.50
CA VAL A 281 -7.66 14.60 2.27
C VAL A 281 -7.00 15.32 3.45
N GLY A 282 -5.67 15.40 3.41
CA GLY A 282 -4.84 16.07 4.41
C GLY A 282 -4.75 17.60 4.25
N GLU A 283 -4.91 18.13 3.04
CA GLU A 283 -4.82 19.57 2.72
C GLU A 283 -6.14 20.08 2.13
N ILE A 284 -6.42 21.39 2.30
CA ILE A 284 -7.59 22.06 1.71
C ILE A 284 -7.23 23.40 1.03
N PRO A 285 -7.90 23.77 -0.08
CA PRO A 285 -8.93 23.00 -0.78
C PRO A 285 -8.37 21.74 -1.45
N ALA A 286 -9.23 20.75 -1.68
CA ALA A 286 -8.91 19.57 -2.48
C ALA A 286 -10.03 19.26 -3.48
N LEU A 287 -9.65 18.78 -4.67
CA LEU A 287 -10.59 18.40 -5.72
C LEU A 287 -10.26 16.98 -6.21
N VAL A 288 -10.90 15.98 -5.63
CA VAL A 288 -10.76 14.57 -6.06
C VAL A 288 -11.57 14.38 -7.34
N ILE A 289 -10.93 13.92 -8.41
CA ILE A 289 -11.60 13.66 -9.70
C ILE A 289 -11.91 12.18 -9.80
N THR A 290 -13.18 11.83 -10.00
CA THR A 290 -13.62 10.46 -10.31
C THR A 290 -14.19 10.35 -11.72
N GLY A 291 -13.86 9.25 -12.41
CA GLY A 291 -14.33 8.94 -13.76
C GLY A 291 -15.81 8.59 -13.84
N GLN A 292 -16.27 8.33 -15.07
CA GLN A 292 -17.65 7.96 -15.40
C GLN A 292 -18.08 6.60 -14.80
N ASP A 293 -17.12 5.73 -14.49
CA ASP A 293 -17.31 4.49 -13.73
C ASP A 293 -17.36 4.71 -12.20
N GLY A 294 -16.92 5.89 -11.75
CA GLY A 294 -16.81 6.27 -10.34
C GLY A 294 -15.44 6.06 -9.71
N ARG A 295 -14.45 5.55 -10.45
CA ARG A 295 -13.08 5.36 -9.94
C ARG A 295 -12.32 6.68 -9.86
N THR A 296 -11.44 6.84 -8.87
CA THR A 296 -10.58 8.02 -8.76
C THR A 296 -9.55 8.07 -9.89
N LEU A 297 -9.56 9.15 -10.67
CA LEU A 297 -8.62 9.45 -11.74
C LEU A 297 -7.52 10.43 -11.30
N ASN A 298 -7.80 11.28 -10.29
CA ASN A 298 -6.83 12.17 -9.67
C ASN A 298 -7.19 12.38 -8.18
N PRO A 299 -6.28 12.15 -7.21
CA PRO A 299 -6.53 12.46 -5.80
C PRO A 299 -6.64 13.95 -5.51
N ASN A 300 -5.95 14.85 -6.23
CA ASN A 300 -6.16 16.29 -6.09
C ASN A 300 -5.83 17.05 -7.40
N ALA A 301 -6.85 17.67 -8.00
CA ALA A 301 -6.72 18.46 -9.23
C ALA A 301 -6.56 19.98 -9.01
N VAL A 302 -6.45 20.44 -7.75
CA VAL A 302 -6.38 21.88 -7.42
C VAL A 302 -5.26 22.60 -8.15
N ASP A 303 -4.01 22.11 -8.08
CA ASP A 303 -2.89 22.81 -8.72
C ASP A 303 -2.89 22.68 -10.25
N LEU A 304 -3.44 21.57 -10.77
CA LEU A 304 -3.73 21.40 -12.19
C LEU A 304 -4.63 22.53 -12.72
N ILE A 305 -5.68 22.87 -11.96
CA ILE A 305 -6.61 23.96 -12.28
C ILE A 305 -6.00 25.33 -12.02
N LYS A 306 -5.21 25.52 -10.95
CA LYS A 306 -4.50 26.79 -10.70
C LYS A 306 -3.48 27.12 -11.80
N GLN A 307 -2.81 26.11 -12.37
CA GLN A 307 -1.78 26.29 -13.41
C GLN A 307 -2.38 26.41 -14.83
N HIS A 308 -3.28 25.49 -15.21
CA HIS A 308 -3.73 25.32 -16.60
C HIS A 308 -5.22 25.56 -16.82
N GLY A 309 -5.98 25.92 -15.78
CA GLY A 309 -7.40 26.29 -15.88
C GLY A 309 -8.27 25.23 -16.53
N ILE A 310 -8.88 25.56 -17.66
CA ILE A 310 -9.73 24.63 -18.44
C ILE A 310 -8.91 23.65 -19.28
N ASP A 311 -7.70 24.01 -19.69
CA ASP A 311 -6.89 23.17 -20.58
C ASP A 311 -6.30 21.96 -19.83
N ALA A 312 -6.36 21.98 -18.49
CA ALA A 312 -6.18 20.85 -17.60
C ALA A 312 -7.19 19.70 -17.79
N TYR A 313 -8.37 19.93 -18.40
CA TYR A 313 -9.44 18.93 -18.55
C TYR A 313 -8.97 17.71 -19.39
N PRO A 314 -9.25 16.45 -19.00
CA PRO A 314 -10.15 15.99 -17.93
C PRO A 314 -9.49 15.80 -16.55
N PHE A 315 -8.53 16.66 -16.20
CA PHE A 315 -7.92 16.80 -14.87
C PHE A 315 -7.14 15.58 -14.36
N THR A 316 -6.67 14.72 -15.27
CA THR A 316 -5.91 13.50 -14.93
C THR A 316 -4.39 13.74 -14.91
N PRO A 317 -3.60 12.94 -14.17
CA PRO A 317 -2.14 13.01 -14.22
C PRO A 317 -1.57 12.86 -15.64
N LYS A 318 -2.10 11.93 -16.45
CA LYS A 318 -1.71 11.79 -17.86
C LYS A 318 -1.89 13.07 -18.68
N LYS A 319 -2.89 13.90 -18.35
CA LYS A 319 -3.13 15.19 -19.00
C LYS A 319 -2.16 16.27 -18.48
N HIS A 320 -1.81 16.24 -17.19
CA HIS A 320 -0.74 17.07 -16.61
C HIS A 320 0.60 16.82 -17.30
N ASP A 321 0.98 15.57 -17.49
CA ASP A 321 2.29 15.20 -18.06
C ASP A 321 2.41 15.66 -19.52
N VAL A 322 1.34 15.56 -20.31
CA VAL A 322 1.26 16.13 -21.67
C VAL A 322 1.38 17.66 -21.66
N LEU A 323 0.73 18.36 -20.72
CA LEU A 323 0.80 19.83 -20.62
C LEU A 323 2.19 20.33 -20.19
N HIS A 324 2.94 19.53 -19.42
CA HIS A 324 4.32 19.82 -19.00
C HIS A 324 5.39 19.19 -19.92
N GLY A 325 5.00 18.66 -21.10
CA GLY A 325 5.93 18.10 -22.09
C GLY A 325 6.63 16.79 -21.67
N LYS A 326 6.18 16.15 -20.58
CA LYS A 326 6.73 14.88 -20.07
C LYS A 326 6.09 13.70 -20.78
N VAL A 327 6.53 13.41 -22.00
CA VAL A 327 6.13 12.20 -22.73
C VAL A 327 7.32 11.27 -22.89
N GLU A 328 7.42 10.26 -22.01
CA GLU A 328 8.13 9.04 -22.37
C GLU A 328 7.32 8.30 -23.43
N ALA A 329 7.85 8.23 -24.66
CA ALA A 329 7.21 7.59 -25.79
C ALA A 329 7.26 6.05 -25.69
N SER A 330 6.53 5.48 -24.73
CA SER A 330 6.28 4.04 -24.67
C SER A 330 5.34 3.63 -25.81
N CYS A 331 5.92 3.30 -26.96
CA CYS A 331 5.22 2.70 -28.08
C CYS A 331 4.70 1.30 -27.68
N GLY A 332 3.40 1.22 -27.38
CA GLY A 332 2.72 -0.01 -26.99
C GLY A 332 2.57 -0.98 -28.16
N CYS A 333 3.64 -1.72 -28.48
CA CYS A 333 3.63 -2.81 -29.45
C CYS A 333 2.94 -4.07 -28.86
N ASP A 334 1.62 -4.01 -28.62
CA ASP A 334 0.81 -5.20 -28.36
C ASP A 334 0.27 -5.74 -29.69
N GLY A 335 0.74 -6.93 -30.08
CA GLY A 335 0.66 -7.38 -31.48
C GLY A 335 1.06 -8.83 -31.74
N SER A 336 1.07 -9.69 -30.72
CA SER A 336 1.34 -11.13 -30.90
C SER A 336 0.04 -11.91 -31.17
N LYS A 337 -0.50 -11.77 -32.38
CA LYS A 337 -1.40 -12.78 -32.95
C LYS A 337 -0.56 -13.80 -33.71
N ASN A 338 -0.62 -15.06 -33.30
CA ASN A 338 -0.18 -16.17 -34.15
C ASN A 338 -1.31 -16.52 -35.12
N ASP A 339 -0.99 -16.66 -36.40
CA ASP A 339 -1.88 -17.23 -37.40
C ASP A 339 -2.01 -18.75 -37.21
N ASP A 340 -3.22 -19.29 -37.39
CA ASP A 340 -3.50 -20.59 -38.05
C ASP A 340 -5.01 -20.92 -38.00
N ASP A 341 -5.76 -20.59 -39.06
CA ASP A 341 -6.47 -21.58 -39.91
C ASP A 341 -7.14 -20.85 -41.10
N LYS A 342 -7.54 -21.60 -42.14
CA LYS A 342 -8.15 -21.10 -43.37
C LYS A 342 -9.66 -21.23 -43.35
N THR A 343 -10.36 -20.27 -43.92
CA THR A 343 -11.43 -20.54 -44.89
C THR A 343 -11.68 -19.33 -45.79
N MET A 344 -12.14 -19.55 -47.02
CA MET A 344 -12.50 -18.51 -47.97
C MET A 344 -14.00 -18.23 -47.91
N GLU A 345 -14.41 -16.96 -48.03
CA GLU A 345 -15.58 -16.60 -48.84
C GLU A 345 -15.39 -15.18 -49.41
N GLU A 346 -15.81 -14.96 -50.66
CA GLU A 346 -15.70 -13.66 -51.34
C GLU A 346 -17.00 -12.84 -51.23
N THR A 347 -16.89 -11.56 -50.86
CA THR A 347 -17.74 -10.51 -51.44
C THR A 347 -16.96 -9.21 -51.61
N LYS A 348 -17.23 -8.54 -52.74
CA LYS A 348 -16.83 -7.15 -53.08
C LYS A 348 -18.05 -6.24 -52.79
N ASP A 349 -18.05 -4.92 -52.90
CA ASP A 349 -17.07 -3.88 -53.31
C ASP A 349 -16.93 -2.88 -52.10
N GLU A 350 -16.25 -1.73 -52.09
CA GLU A 350 -16.03 -0.68 -53.09
C GLU A 350 -14.81 0.21 -52.73
N LYS A 351 -14.37 1.06 -53.67
CA LYS A 351 -13.23 2.00 -53.58
C LYS A 351 -13.56 3.21 -52.67
N VAL A 352 -12.60 4.03 -52.18
CA VAL A 352 -11.56 4.79 -52.91
C VAL A 352 -10.27 4.98 -52.08
N GLU A 353 -9.15 5.12 -52.79
CA GLU A 353 -7.80 5.37 -52.27
C GLU A 353 -7.62 6.83 -51.79
N ASP A 354 -6.75 7.06 -50.81
CA ASP A 354 -5.88 8.24 -50.84
C ASP A 354 -4.45 7.82 -50.49
N SER A 355 -3.48 8.33 -51.24
CA SER A 355 -2.10 7.84 -51.24
C SER A 355 -1.10 8.97 -51.49
N CYS A 356 -0.67 9.63 -50.43
CA CYS A 356 0.39 10.63 -50.45
C CYS A 356 1.79 9.97 -50.48
N GLY A 357 2.25 9.62 -51.68
CA GLY A 357 3.65 9.26 -51.91
C GLY A 357 4.53 10.49 -52.16
N CYS A 358 5.74 10.49 -51.59
CA CYS A 358 6.81 11.47 -51.84
C CYS A 358 8.04 10.72 -52.40
N ASP A 359 8.85 11.24 -53.32
CA ASP A 359 8.76 12.51 -54.07
C ASP A 359 9.42 12.36 -55.47
N GLY A 360 9.27 13.34 -56.37
CA GLY A 360 9.54 13.17 -57.81
C GLY A 360 9.93 14.43 -58.61
N SER A 361 11.12 14.98 -58.34
CA SER A 361 11.99 15.72 -59.28
C SER A 361 11.79 17.22 -59.58
N SER A 362 12.86 17.97 -59.28
CA SER A 362 13.57 18.91 -60.19
C SER A 362 13.03 20.34 -60.47
N LYS A 363 13.89 21.30 -60.06
CA LYS A 363 14.45 22.42 -60.85
C LYS A 363 13.71 23.77 -61.00
N LYS A 364 14.48 24.81 -60.61
CA LYS A 364 14.79 26.08 -61.31
C LYS A 364 14.15 27.41 -60.86
N ASP A 365 15.07 28.30 -60.47
CA ASP A 365 15.24 29.72 -60.83
C ASP A 365 14.35 30.85 -60.22
N ASP A 366 15.07 31.96 -59.95
CA ASP A 366 14.70 33.39 -59.90
C ASP A 366 13.96 34.06 -58.71
N ASP A 367 14.78 34.81 -57.95
CA ASP A 367 14.66 36.23 -57.56
C ASP A 367 13.74 36.72 -56.38
N LYS A 368 14.46 37.23 -55.37
CA LYS A 368 14.20 38.46 -54.56
C LYS A 368 13.44 38.46 -53.22
N THR A 369 13.99 39.34 -52.37
CA THR A 369 13.43 40.06 -51.21
C THR A 369 13.24 39.34 -49.87
N MET A 370 13.61 40.07 -48.81
CA MET A 370 13.49 39.71 -47.38
C MET A 370 12.14 40.18 -46.82
N GLU A 371 11.63 39.46 -45.82
CA GLU A 371 11.33 40.07 -44.52
C GLU A 371 11.39 39.01 -43.41
N GLU A 372 11.54 39.43 -42.15
CA GLU A 372 11.55 38.53 -40.98
C GLU A 372 10.12 38.03 -40.69
N THR A 373 9.89 36.83 -40.15
CA THR A 373 10.06 36.55 -38.72
C THR A 373 9.93 35.08 -38.34
N LYS A 374 10.73 34.71 -37.31
CA LYS A 374 10.41 33.79 -36.20
C LYS A 374 10.36 32.26 -36.41
N ASP A 375 10.54 31.64 -35.25
CA ASP A 375 10.16 30.31 -34.79
C ASP A 375 10.74 29.08 -35.52
N GLY A 376 11.77 28.52 -34.87
CA GLY A 376 11.74 27.12 -34.44
C GLY A 376 11.89 26.03 -35.50
N ASN A 377 13.05 25.35 -35.49
CA ASN A 377 13.11 23.97 -35.94
C ASN A 377 13.89 23.12 -34.91
N VAL A 378 13.20 22.19 -34.26
CA VAL A 378 13.82 21.10 -33.50
C VAL A 378 13.81 19.89 -34.43
N GLU A 379 14.97 19.59 -35.00
CA GLU A 379 15.11 18.52 -35.99
C GLU A 379 15.14 17.15 -35.28
N VAL A 380 14.08 16.35 -35.43
CA VAL A 380 14.00 14.97 -34.96
C VAL A 380 14.04 14.03 -36.15
N SER A 381 15.20 13.45 -36.44
CA SER A 381 15.44 12.55 -37.55
C SER A 381 15.52 11.08 -37.12
N CYS A 382 14.41 10.35 -37.28
CA CYS A 382 14.36 8.91 -37.04
C CYS A 382 14.97 8.12 -38.21
N GLY A 383 16.30 8.05 -38.27
CA GLY A 383 17.04 7.30 -39.29
C GLY A 383 17.29 5.83 -38.92
N CYS A 384 16.42 4.92 -39.35
CA CYS A 384 16.74 3.50 -39.40
C CYS A 384 17.31 3.16 -40.78
N ASP A 385 18.58 2.74 -40.89
CA ASP A 385 19.04 2.04 -42.09
C ASP A 385 20.23 1.10 -41.87
N GLY A 386 20.36 0.10 -42.75
CA GLY A 386 21.33 -1.00 -42.66
C GLY A 386 22.67 -0.74 -43.36
N SER A 387 23.75 -1.30 -42.82
CA SER A 387 25.12 -1.05 -43.31
C SER A 387 25.52 -1.89 -44.52
N SER A 388 26.17 -1.32 -45.55
CA SER A 388 27.01 -2.08 -46.50
C SER A 388 27.94 -1.23 -47.38
N LYS A 389 29.26 -1.37 -47.17
CA LYS A 389 30.38 -1.13 -48.12
C LYS A 389 30.68 0.37 -48.42
N ARG A 390 31.85 0.91 -48.03
CA ARG A 390 33.27 0.70 -48.49
C ARG A 390 33.62 1.53 -49.74
N ASP A 391 34.54 2.50 -49.61
CA ASP A 391 35.93 2.40 -50.10
C ASP A 391 36.75 3.69 -49.75
N ASP A 392 38.07 3.58 -49.83
CA ASP A 392 39.20 4.38 -49.30
C ASP A 392 39.24 5.94 -49.41
N ASP A 393 39.76 6.64 -48.37
CA ASP A 393 41.06 7.36 -48.32
C ASP A 393 41.11 8.53 -47.27
N LYS A 394 42.33 8.89 -46.81
CA LYS A 394 42.81 9.97 -45.88
C LYS A 394 41.82 11.09 -45.46
N THR A 395 41.84 11.64 -44.23
CA THR A 395 43.03 12.09 -43.44
C THR A 395 42.71 12.26 -41.93
N MET A 396 43.73 12.51 -41.09
CA MET A 396 43.67 12.97 -39.68
C MET A 396 42.88 14.30 -39.52
N GLU A 397 42.37 14.70 -38.35
CA GLU A 397 43.01 14.75 -37.00
C GLU A 397 42.02 14.56 -35.81
N GLU A 398 42.53 14.65 -34.57
CA GLU A 398 41.92 14.36 -33.25
C GLU A 398 40.53 15.00 -32.97
N THR A 399 39.65 14.52 -32.05
CA THR A 399 39.92 14.12 -30.65
C THR A 399 38.91 13.16 -29.98
N LYS A 400 39.45 12.29 -29.10
CA LYS A 400 38.87 11.73 -27.85
C LYS A 400 37.61 10.86 -27.91
N ASP A 401 37.83 9.56 -27.74
CA ASP A 401 36.82 8.54 -27.47
C ASP A 401 36.03 8.74 -26.16
N ARG A 402 34.75 8.32 -26.21
CA ARG A 402 34.07 7.72 -25.05
C ARG A 402 33.17 6.57 -25.48
N LYS A 403 33.78 5.53 -26.06
CA LYS A 403 33.07 4.33 -26.52
C LYS A 403 32.49 3.56 -25.33
N VAL A 404 31.17 3.57 -25.20
CA VAL A 404 30.43 2.52 -24.49
C VAL A 404 30.30 1.35 -25.45
N GLU A 405 30.67 0.15 -25.01
CA GLU A 405 30.44 -1.07 -25.78
C GLU A 405 29.76 -2.10 -24.87
N VAL A 406 28.50 -2.39 -25.20
CA VAL A 406 27.68 -3.43 -24.57
C VAL A 406 27.69 -4.63 -25.51
N SER A 407 27.93 -5.83 -24.97
CA SER A 407 27.52 -7.07 -25.64
C SER A 407 27.27 -8.18 -24.63
N CYS A 408 26.29 -9.03 -24.93
CA CYS A 408 25.84 -10.17 -24.12
C CYS A 408 26.35 -11.49 -24.73
N GLY A 409 26.35 -12.61 -24.01
CA GLY A 409 26.68 -13.89 -24.65
C GLY A 409 26.91 -15.10 -23.74
N TYR A 410 25.82 -15.76 -23.38
CA TYR A 410 25.65 -17.10 -22.80
C TYR A 410 26.66 -18.23 -23.14
N ASP A 411 26.77 -19.13 -22.15
CA ASP A 411 26.92 -20.61 -22.24
C ASP A 411 28.29 -21.25 -22.59
N GLY A 412 28.49 -22.49 -22.14
CA GLY A 412 29.71 -23.30 -22.28
C GLY A 412 30.08 -24.06 -20.99
N SER A 413 30.11 -25.40 -21.02
CA SER A 413 30.25 -26.25 -19.82
C SER A 413 31.59 -26.97 -19.67
N LYS A 414 31.90 -27.36 -18.41
CA LYS A 414 32.87 -28.39 -17.94
C LYS A 414 34.38 -28.09 -18.01
N ASN A 415 35.06 -28.26 -16.87
CA ASN A 415 35.78 -29.53 -16.59
C ASN A 415 36.07 -29.67 -15.07
N ASP A 416 36.50 -30.87 -14.69
CA ASP A 416 36.68 -31.32 -13.30
C ASP A 416 38.01 -30.84 -12.66
N GLY A 417 38.09 -30.88 -11.32
CA GLY A 417 39.34 -30.67 -10.58
C GLY A 417 39.14 -30.48 -9.07
N ASP A 418 39.44 -31.52 -8.28
CA ASP A 418 39.64 -31.38 -6.84
C ASP A 418 40.92 -30.56 -6.56
N GLU A 419 40.91 -29.65 -5.59
CA GLU A 419 41.65 -29.84 -4.32
C GLU A 419 41.37 -28.73 -3.27
N LYS A 420 41.99 -28.90 -2.10
CA LYS A 420 41.61 -28.39 -0.79
C LYS A 420 41.94 -26.90 -0.54
N MET A 421 41.21 -26.34 0.43
CA MET A 421 41.64 -25.36 1.43
C MET A 421 42.99 -24.65 1.23
N GLU A 422 42.94 -23.31 1.16
CA GLU A 422 43.69 -22.50 2.13
C GLU A 422 42.89 -21.23 2.48
N GLU A 423 42.94 -20.80 3.74
CA GLU A 423 42.10 -19.73 4.31
C GLU A 423 42.96 -18.51 4.62
N THR A 424 42.94 -17.48 3.74
CA THR A 424 43.77 -16.28 3.92
C THR A 424 43.03 -14.96 3.71
N LYS A 425 42.54 -14.42 4.84
CA LYS A 425 42.55 -13.00 5.24
C LYS A 425 41.96 -11.92 4.31
N ASP A 426 40.96 -11.24 4.87
CA ASP A 426 40.79 -9.78 4.90
C ASP A 426 41.17 -8.95 3.66
N LYS A 427 40.14 -8.52 2.94
CA LYS A 427 40.16 -7.23 2.24
C LYS A 427 38.90 -6.43 2.55
N THR A 428 39.01 -5.54 3.53
CA THR A 428 38.07 -4.44 3.72
C THR A 428 38.05 -3.59 2.45
N VAL A 429 36.85 -3.20 1.99
CA VAL A 429 36.70 -2.25 0.88
C VAL A 429 36.40 -0.88 1.48
N GLU A 430 37.29 0.08 1.28
CA GLU A 430 37.02 1.49 1.58
C GLU A 430 36.02 2.04 0.55
N VAL A 431 35.00 2.75 1.03
CA VAL A 431 34.06 3.50 0.19
C VAL A 431 34.22 4.99 0.50
N SER A 432 35.07 5.66 -0.28
CA SER A 432 35.31 7.09 -0.17
C SER A 432 34.34 7.88 -1.04
N CYS A 433 33.45 8.67 -0.43
CA CYS A 433 32.66 9.69 -1.13
C CYS A 433 33.20 11.09 -0.81
N GLY A 434 33.77 11.78 -1.81
CA GLY A 434 33.81 13.24 -1.85
C GLY A 434 32.59 13.77 -2.63
N CYS A 435 32.22 15.05 -2.58
CA CYS A 435 32.85 16.22 -1.94
C CYS A 435 31.75 17.00 -1.15
N ASP A 436 31.88 18.21 -0.58
CA ASP A 436 32.78 19.33 -0.85
C ASP A 436 32.86 20.30 0.35
N GLY A 437 34.02 20.95 0.55
CA GLY A 437 34.23 22.05 1.51
C GLY A 437 34.22 21.67 3.01
N SER A 438 34.99 22.31 3.90
CA SER A 438 35.99 23.38 3.74
C SER A 438 37.16 23.17 4.70
N LYS A 439 38.29 23.84 4.45
CA LYS A 439 39.51 23.72 5.26
C LYS A 439 39.33 24.21 6.69
N ASN A 440 40.02 23.55 7.63
CA ASN A 440 41.05 24.20 8.43
C ASN A 440 42.15 23.17 8.71
N ASP A 441 43.40 23.63 8.71
CA ASP A 441 44.58 22.83 9.02
C ASP A 441 44.88 22.92 10.53
N ASP A 442 45.20 21.81 11.19
CA ASP A 442 45.99 21.77 12.43
C ASP A 442 46.61 20.36 12.57
N ASP A 443 47.93 20.30 12.75
CA ASP A 443 48.71 19.05 12.90
C ASP A 443 48.65 18.55 14.35
N GLU A 444 48.20 17.31 14.58
CA GLU A 444 48.70 16.52 15.71
C GLU A 444 48.75 15.01 15.39
N LYS A 445 49.53 14.26 16.17
CA LYS A 445 50.33 13.14 15.63
C LYS A 445 50.49 11.98 16.62
N MET A 446 50.38 10.74 16.09
CA MET A 446 50.55 9.47 16.80
C MET A 446 49.42 9.18 17.84
N GLU A 447 49.19 7.95 18.30
CA GLU A 447 50.03 6.74 18.28
C GLU A 447 49.22 5.45 18.04
N GLU A 448 49.86 4.41 17.48
CA GLU A 448 49.24 3.11 17.16
C GLU A 448 49.29 2.17 18.38
N THR A 449 48.12 1.76 18.91
CA THR A 449 48.04 0.66 19.89
C THR A 449 47.02 -0.40 19.45
N LYS A 450 47.37 -1.67 19.67
CA LYS A 450 46.60 -2.84 19.23
C LYS A 450 45.82 -3.40 20.40
N ASP A 451 44.50 -3.54 20.23
CA ASP A 451 43.83 -4.85 20.17
C ASP A 451 42.32 -4.68 20.03
N GLY A 452 41.67 -5.58 19.29
CA GLY A 452 40.30 -5.39 18.82
C GLY A 452 39.22 -5.61 19.89
N LYS A 453 38.48 -4.56 20.23
CA LYS A 453 37.18 -4.67 20.92
C LYS A 453 36.21 -3.55 20.52
N VAL A 454 35.34 -3.82 19.54
CA VAL A 454 34.27 -2.89 19.14
C VAL A 454 33.04 -3.15 20.02
N GLU A 455 32.93 -2.42 21.12
CA GLU A 455 31.67 -2.27 21.86
C GLU A 455 30.93 -1.04 21.34
N VAL A 456 29.82 -1.23 20.62
CA VAL A 456 28.95 -0.13 20.19
C VAL A 456 28.04 0.29 21.35
N SER A 457 28.52 1.21 22.18
CA SER A 457 27.69 1.88 23.19
C SER A 457 26.95 3.06 22.57
N CYS A 458 25.65 2.90 22.30
CA CYS A 458 24.79 4.01 21.90
C CYS A 458 24.51 4.94 23.08
N CYS A 459 25.42 5.88 23.36
CA CYS A 459 25.10 7.06 24.15
C CYS A 459 24.34 8.05 23.26
N GLY A 460 23.07 8.31 23.58
CA GLY A 460 22.38 9.49 23.09
C GLY A 460 22.90 10.75 23.80
N CYS A 461 22.91 11.86 23.09
CA CYS A 461 22.95 13.20 23.68
C CYS A 461 21.81 14.01 23.08
N ASP A 462 21.20 14.85 23.90
CA ASP A 462 19.91 15.47 23.66
C ASP A 462 20.02 17.01 23.57
N GLU A 463 18.91 17.66 23.22
CA GLU A 463 18.61 19.09 23.42
C GLU A 463 19.46 20.20 22.76
N SER A 464 18.78 20.99 21.92
CA SER A 464 18.76 22.46 22.01
C SER A 464 17.38 22.97 21.55
N LYS A 465 16.50 23.50 22.44
CA LYS A 465 16.39 24.91 22.91
C LYS A 465 15.69 25.86 21.92
N ASN A 466 14.97 26.94 22.30
CA ASN A 466 14.69 27.67 23.56
C ASN A 466 13.37 28.47 23.31
N ASP A 467 12.49 28.95 24.21
CA ASP A 467 12.22 28.93 25.68
C ASP A 467 10.67 28.70 25.84
N ASP A 468 9.79 29.21 26.75
CA ASP A 468 9.83 30.02 27.99
C ASP A 468 8.49 29.86 28.81
N ASP A 469 8.33 30.67 29.86
CA ASP A 469 7.09 31.23 30.48
C ASP A 469 6.28 30.41 31.52
N GLN A 470 6.67 30.59 32.79
CA GLN A 470 5.83 30.94 33.96
C GLN A 470 4.54 30.13 34.27
N LYS A 471 4.30 29.62 35.51
CA LYS A 471 4.45 30.34 36.80
C LYS A 471 4.22 29.46 38.04
N MET A 472 4.88 29.86 39.15
CA MET A 472 4.50 29.67 40.58
C MET A 472 4.54 28.26 41.24
N VAL A 473 4.66 28.31 42.58
CA VAL A 473 5.07 27.23 43.49
C VAL A 473 4.46 27.47 44.87
N GLU A 474 3.90 26.43 45.49
CA GLU A 474 3.69 26.25 46.94
C GLU A 474 3.47 24.73 47.18
N THR A 475 3.91 24.01 48.22
CA THR A 475 4.95 24.09 49.27
C THR A 475 4.76 22.81 50.12
N LYS A 476 5.85 22.13 50.49
CA LYS A 476 6.04 21.29 51.71
C LYS A 476 4.92 20.36 52.24
N GLU A 477 5.27 19.11 52.51
CA GLU A 477 5.51 18.70 53.91
C GLU A 477 6.51 17.51 54.02
N GLU A 478 7.00 17.25 55.24
CA GLU A 478 8.00 16.21 55.56
C GLU A 478 7.34 14.87 55.94
N ILE A 479 8.12 13.78 55.93
CA ILE A 479 8.19 12.82 57.06
C ILE A 479 9.48 11.97 56.95
N LYS A 480 10.08 11.64 58.11
CA LYS A 480 11.26 10.75 58.29
C LYS A 480 10.75 9.31 58.49
N GLU A 481 11.47 8.20 58.35
CA GLU A 481 12.72 7.72 58.95
C GLU A 481 12.82 6.22 58.52
N GLY A 482 13.92 5.47 58.52
CA GLY A 482 15.29 5.69 58.95
C GLY A 482 16.20 4.47 58.58
N CYS A 483 17.27 4.26 59.36
CA CYS A 483 18.39 3.30 59.20
C CYS A 483 18.08 1.86 58.69
N GLY A 484 19.05 1.13 58.11
CA GLY A 484 20.49 1.42 57.99
C GLY A 484 21.30 0.35 57.23
N CYS A 485 22.63 0.38 57.33
CA CYS A 485 23.57 -0.38 56.47
C CYS A 485 24.58 -1.27 57.22
N LYS A 486 25.24 -2.14 56.43
CA LYS A 486 26.44 -2.96 56.69
C LYS A 486 26.22 -4.40 57.16
N GLY A 487 27.07 -5.28 56.61
CA GLY A 487 27.13 -6.73 56.69
C GLY A 487 28.05 -7.23 55.58
#